data_AF-A0A7J4QJH4-F1
#
_entry.id   AF-A0A7J4QJH4-F1
#
_cell.length_a   1.000
_cell.length_b   1.000
_cell.length_c   1.000
_cell.angle_alpha   90.00
_cell.angle_beta   90.00
_cell.angle_gamma   90.00
#
_symmetry.space_group_name_H-M   'P 1'
#
loop_
_entity.id
_entity.type
_entity.pdbx_description
1 polymer ?
#
loop_
_entity_poly.entity_id
_entity_poly.type
_entity_poly.pdbx_seq_one_letter_code
_entity_poly.pdbx_strand_id
1 'polypeptide(L)' 'MAKKDEDLGDDFSYIIRMSDTDVDGLRPLGSALTAINGVGDRTAIQICRQTGFEPTRLE' A
#
# COMPACT_ATOMS: atom_id res chain seq x y z
N MET A 1 -16.56 9.72 0.34
CA MET A 1 -15.78 10.06 1.55
C MET A 1 -14.35 10.30 1.10
N ALA A 2 -14.06 11.47 0.53
CA ALA A 2 -12.70 11.83 0.12
C ALA A 2 -11.99 12.36 1.36
N LYS A 3 -11.07 11.55 1.93
CA LYS A 3 -10.40 11.86 3.18
C LYS A 3 -9.01 12.39 2.87
N LYS A 4 -8.87 13.70 3.11
CA LYS A 4 -7.70 14.38 3.68
C LYS A 4 -6.46 14.41 2.77
N ASP A 5 -6.32 15.52 2.04
CA ASP A 5 -5.03 16.12 1.72
C ASP A 5 -4.33 16.44 3.05
N GLU A 6 -3.74 15.42 3.68
CA GLU A 6 -2.61 15.62 4.57
C GLU A 6 -1.41 15.94 3.67
N ASP A 7 -0.66 17.00 3.99
CA ASP A 7 0.64 17.29 3.37
C ASP A 7 1.58 16.10 3.64
N LEU A 8 1.48 15.06 2.81
CA LEU A 8 2.25 13.81 2.92
C LEU A 8 3.76 14.02 2.62
N GLY A 9 4.18 15.27 2.45
CA GLY A 9 5.55 15.64 2.10
C GLY A 9 5.87 15.37 0.64
N ASP A 10 6.93 16.01 0.16
CA ASP A 10 7.37 15.88 -1.24
C ASP A 10 7.83 14.45 -1.61
N ASP A 11 8.10 13.60 -0.61
CA ASP A 11 8.55 12.21 -0.79
C ASP A 11 7.40 11.20 -0.93
N PHE A 12 6.13 11.63 -0.87
CA PHE A 12 5.00 10.71 -0.99
C PHE A 12 4.58 10.45 -2.43
N SER A 13 4.51 9.16 -2.79
CA SER A 13 4.05 8.73 -4.12
C SER A 13 2.61 8.22 -4.06
N TYR A 14 1.69 9.01 -4.62
CA TYR A 14 0.27 8.64 -4.75
C TYR A 14 0.03 7.39 -5.61
N ILE A 15 0.94 7.11 -6.55
CA ILE A 15 0.88 5.93 -7.41
C ILE A 15 2.27 5.29 -7.43
N ILE A 16 2.33 4.00 -7.13
CA ILE A 16 3.56 3.22 -7.15
C ILE A 16 3.39 2.09 -8.14
N ARG A 17 4.30 1.97 -9.12
CA ARG A 17 4.29 0.86 -10.07
C ARG A 17 5.10 -0.31 -9.54
N MET A 18 4.44 -1.43 -9.27
CA MET A 18 5.06 -2.67 -8.83
C MET A 18 4.53 -3.84 -9.67
N SER A 19 5.45 -4.68 -10.17
CA SER A 19 5.08 -5.87 -10.97
C SER A 19 4.10 -5.54 -12.11
N ASP A 20 4.39 -4.48 -12.87
CA ASP A 20 3.56 -3.97 -13.97
C ASP A 20 2.13 -3.56 -13.57
N THR A 21 1.90 -3.36 -12.27
CA THR A 21 0.61 -2.95 -11.70
C THR A 21 0.75 -1.59 -11.03
N ASP A 22 -0.22 -0.70 -11.26
CA ASP A 22 -0.32 0.58 -10.57
C ASP A 22 -1.01 0.40 -9.22
N VAL A 23 -0.24 0.61 -8.15
CA VAL A 23 -0.68 0.51 -6.75
C VAL A 23 -0.98 1.91 -6.23
N ASP A 24 -2.09 2.03 -5.49
CA ASP A 24 -2.57 3.28 -4.92
C ASP A 24 -1.91 3.53 -3.56
N GLY A 25 -1.14 4.61 -3.45
CA GLY A 25 -0.42 5.00 -2.24
C GLY A 25 -1.34 5.46 -1.11
N LEU A 26 -2.58 5.87 -1.42
CA LEU A 26 -3.56 6.31 -0.41
C LEU A 26 -4.24 5.14 0.33
N ARG A 27 -3.93 3.90 -0.06
CA ARG A 27 -4.45 2.70 0.60
C ARG A 27 -3.43 2.13 1.58
N PRO A 28 -3.88 1.59 2.73
CA PRO A 28 -2.99 0.90 3.66
C PRO A 28 -2.21 -0.21 2.96
N LEU A 29 -0.96 -0.42 3.37
CA LEU A 29 -0.01 -1.31 2.71
C LEU A 29 -0.57 -2.73 2.48
N GLY A 30 -1.31 -3.26 3.45
CA GLY A 30 -1.95 -4.57 3.34
C GLY A 30 -3.04 -4.67 2.26
N SER A 31 -3.78 -3.59 2.00
CA SER A 31 -4.81 -3.52 0.95
C SER A 31 -4.28 -3.00 -0.39
N ALA A 32 -3.17 -2.28 -0.37
CA ALA A 32 -2.49 -1.81 -1.56
C ALA A 32 -1.80 -2.98 -2.29
N LEU A 33 -1.12 -3.85 -1.55
CA LEU A 33 -0.43 -5.02 -2.10
C LEU A 33 -1.35 -6.04 -2.77
N THR A 34 -2.65 -6.08 -2.41
CA THR A 34 -3.61 -7.00 -3.04
C THR A 34 -4.02 -6.60 -4.46
N ALA A 35 -3.64 -5.40 -4.91
CA ALA A 35 -3.81 -5.00 -6.30
C ALA A 35 -2.90 -5.82 -7.25
N ILE A 36 -1.79 -6.35 -6.75
CA ILE A 36 -0.83 -7.12 -7.54
C ILE A 36 -1.41 -8.52 -7.78
N ASN A 37 -1.51 -8.91 -9.05
CA ASN A 37 -1.96 -10.24 -9.43
C ASN A 37 -1.10 -11.34 -8.76
N GLY A 38 -1.73 -12.21 -7.99
CA GLY A 38 -1.06 -13.28 -7.22
C GLY A 38 -0.81 -12.96 -5.74
N VAL A 39 -1.08 -11.73 -5.30
CA VAL A 39 -1.03 -11.33 -3.89
C VAL A 39 -2.46 -11.15 -3.36
N GLY A 40 -2.92 -12.08 -2.52
CA GLY A 40 -4.19 -11.93 -1.79
C GLY A 40 -3.96 -11.37 -0.37
N ASP A 41 -5.04 -11.10 0.38
CA ASP A 41 -4.96 -10.52 1.73
C ASP A 41 -4.03 -11.29 2.66
N ARG A 42 -4.09 -12.63 2.63
CA ARG A 42 -3.24 -13.48 3.46
C ARG A 42 -1.76 -13.33 3.10
N THR A 43 -1.44 -13.23 1.81
CA THR A 43 -0.07 -13.05 1.33
C THR A 43 0.43 -11.65 1.66
N ALA A 44 -0.39 -10.62 1.43
CA ALA A 44 -0.07 -9.23 1.76
C ALA A 44 0.26 -9.07 3.25
N ILE A 45 -0.57 -9.62 4.15
CA ILE A 45 -0.32 -9.59 5.60
C ILE A 45 0.99 -10.31 5.96
N GLN A 46 1.28 -11.44 5.33
CA GLN A 46 2.54 -12.17 5.57
C GLN A 46 3.77 -11.39 5.09
N ILE A 47 3.67 -10.69 3.95
CA ILE A 47 4.74 -9.82 3.46
C ILE A 47 4.98 -8.68 4.44
N CYS A 48 3.93 -7.99 4.89
CA CYS A 48 4.03 -6.92 5.89
C CYS A 48 4.68 -7.42 7.19
N ARG A 49 4.27 -8.59 7.69
CA ARG A 49 4.86 -9.21 8.89
C ARG A 49 6.33 -9.59 8.73
N GLN A 50 6.73 -10.11 7.58
CA GLN A 50 8.13 -10.49 7.32
C GLN A 50 9.05 -9.29 7.16
N THR A 51 8.52 -8.20 6.60
CA THR A 51 9.27 -6.96 6.37
C THR A 51 9.27 -6.03 7.57
N GLY A 52 8.42 -6.30 8.58
CA GLY A 52 8.28 -5.46 9.77
C GLY A 52 7.40 -4.24 9.56
N PHE A 53 6.68 -4.15 8.44
CA PHE A 53 5.73 -3.07 8.17
C PHE A 53 4.34 -3.42 8.73
N GLU A 54 3.64 -2.41 9.24
CA GLU A 54 2.28 -2.56 9.73
C GLU A 54 1.27 -2.53 8.55
N PRO A 55 0.47 -3.59 8.34
CA PRO A 55 -0.40 -3.71 7.15
C PRO A 55 -1.56 -2.70 7.14
N THR A 56 -1.91 -2.15 8.30
CA THR A 56 -3.02 -1.19 8.47
C THR A 56 -2.54 0.26 8.52
N ARG A 57 -1.23 0.50 8.52
CA ARG A 57 -0.67 1.85 8.57
C ARG A 57 -0.69 2.49 7.18
N LEU A 58 -1.15 3.74 7.16
CA LEU A 58 -0.92 4.69 6.08
C LEU A 58 0.29 5.53 6.55
N GLU A 59 1.35 5.53 5.74
CA GLU A 59 2.49 6.44 5.91
C GLU A 59 2.19 7.73 5.13
#